data_AF-A0A9W6ZBN4-F1
#
_entry.id   AF-A0A9W6ZBN4-F1
#
_cell.length_a   1.000
_cell.length_b   1.000
_cell.length_c   1.000
_cell.angle_alpha   90.00
_cell.angle_beta   90.00
_cell.angle_gamma   90.00
#
_symmetry.space_group_name_H-M   'P 1'
#
loop_
_entity.id
_entity.type
_entity.pdbx_description
1 polymer ?
#
loop_
_entity_poly.entity_id
_entity_poly.type
_entity_poly.pdbx_seq_one_letter_code
_entity_poly.pdbx_strand_id
1 'polypeptide(L)'
;MSLITLVSIVSAYIPSKLTYSTLISRPRVDSPAIQYYSRILKVEPEVLTPHQLRKLESSGRKVFLARKAISDERPHQAEKIYVDIIDQNLSRPKEEINLPELAATTLLLALQQQRNNDKKAARSTFNNFFKIATEFYSDETTIRTNPSTDHEHEDCICGCGKGCTARVIQAFALFESKNKLRPKSKFLIKRAIEYDRNLESILKWKMFEDVDRQHAIS
;
A
#
# COMPACT_ATOMS: atom_id res chain seq x y z
N MET A 1 26.32 -53.46 33.38
CA MET A 1 26.12 -53.27 34.83
C MET A 1 26.80 -51.96 35.24
N SER A 2 26.04 -51.10 35.93
CA SER A 2 26.41 -49.94 36.79
C SER A 2 27.24 -48.78 36.19
N LEU A 3 26.77 -47.53 36.11
CA LEU A 3 26.32 -46.53 37.11
C LEU A 3 27.45 -45.85 37.92
N ILE A 4 27.54 -44.52 37.74
CA ILE A 4 27.71 -43.45 38.76
C ILE A 4 29.12 -42.85 39.02
N THR A 5 29.27 -41.62 38.49
CA THR A 5 29.81 -40.33 39.04
C THR A 5 31.25 -40.15 39.56
N LEU A 6 31.91 -39.07 39.10
CA LEU A 6 32.14 -37.79 39.85
C LEU A 6 33.07 -36.86 39.04
N VAL A 7 32.57 -35.75 38.50
CA VAL A 7 32.84 -34.35 38.88
C VAL A 7 34.30 -34.05 39.28
N SER A 8 34.99 -33.26 38.44
CA SER A 8 36.08 -32.39 38.91
C SER A 8 36.04 -31.06 38.16
N ILE A 9 35.98 -30.02 38.98
CA ILE A 9 35.86 -28.61 38.69
C ILE A 9 37.22 -28.08 38.25
N VAL A 10 37.30 -27.44 37.09
CA VAL A 10 38.28 -26.37 36.87
C VAL A 10 37.55 -25.17 36.31
N SER A 11 37.33 -24.23 37.22
CA SER A 11 36.98 -22.85 37.01
C SER A 11 38.06 -22.19 36.15
N ALA A 12 37.69 -21.77 34.94
CA ALA A 12 38.47 -20.84 34.15
C ALA A 12 37.53 -19.81 33.53
N TYR A 13 37.31 -18.74 34.30
CA TYR A 13 37.30 -17.37 33.79
C TYR A 13 36.51 -17.13 32.49
N ILE A 14 35.18 -17.14 32.59
CA ILE A 14 34.32 -16.53 31.57
C ILE A 14 34.22 -15.03 31.94
N PRO A 15 34.81 -14.09 31.19
CA PRO A 15 34.50 -12.69 31.36
C PRO A 15 33.03 -12.48 30.99
N SER A 16 32.20 -12.41 32.02
CA SER A 16 30.88 -11.82 32.00
C SER A 16 30.98 -10.37 31.54
N LYS A 17 30.74 -10.14 30.24
CA LYS A 17 30.14 -8.94 29.62
C LYS A 17 30.05 -9.13 28.10
N LEU A 18 29.24 -10.07 27.67
CA LEU A 18 28.53 -9.90 26.40
C LEU A 18 27.34 -8.98 26.69
N THR A 19 27.62 -7.68 26.73
CA THR A 19 26.59 -6.71 26.38
C THR A 19 26.13 -7.08 24.99
N TYR A 20 24.94 -7.66 24.88
CA TYR A 20 24.18 -7.70 23.65
C TYR A 20 23.93 -6.24 23.24
N SER A 21 24.92 -5.62 22.58
CA SER A 21 24.61 -4.50 21.71
C SER A 21 23.85 -5.11 20.54
N THR A 22 22.53 -5.06 20.63
CA THR A 22 21.66 -5.10 19.48
C THR A 22 22.16 -4.05 18.50
N LEU A 23 23.03 -4.46 17.58
CA LEU A 23 23.29 -3.75 16.34
C LEU A 23 21.99 -3.82 15.54
N ILE A 24 21.03 -2.99 15.93
CA ILE A 24 19.89 -2.64 15.09
C ILE A 24 20.53 -1.94 13.90
N SER A 25 20.80 -2.72 12.85
CA SER A 25 21.17 -2.21 11.54
C SER A 25 20.18 -1.09 11.20
N ARG A 26 20.64 0.16 11.24
CA ARG A 26 19.80 1.28 10.83
C ARG A 26 19.39 1.03 9.37
N PRO A 27 18.11 1.17 9.01
CA PRO A 27 17.70 1.06 7.62
C PRO A 27 18.55 2.03 6.79
N ARG A 28 19.21 1.53 5.76
CA ARG A 28 20.02 2.37 4.86
C ARG A 28 19.12 2.90 3.76
N VAL A 29 19.08 4.22 3.59
CA VAL A 29 18.35 4.89 2.51
C VAL A 29 18.70 4.31 1.14
N ASP A 30 19.93 3.82 0.98
CA ASP A 30 20.45 3.21 -0.25
C ASP A 30 19.92 1.80 -0.56
N SER A 31 19.06 1.22 0.30
CA SER A 31 18.48 -0.09 0.05
C SER A 31 17.66 -0.08 -1.26
N PRO A 32 17.90 -1.02 -2.22
CA PRO A 32 17.12 -1.08 -3.46
C PRO A 32 15.61 -1.21 -3.23
N ALA A 33 15.22 -1.84 -2.11
CA ALA A 33 13.83 -1.96 -1.70
C ALA A 33 13.24 -0.61 -1.26
N ILE A 34 13.99 0.18 -0.49
CA ILE A 34 13.58 1.53 -0.08
C ILE A 34 13.45 2.41 -1.32
N GLN A 35 14.48 2.47 -2.17
CA GLN A 35 14.47 3.31 -3.38
C GLN A 35 13.33 2.94 -4.34
N TYR A 36 13.06 1.63 -4.49
CA TYR A 36 11.98 1.19 -5.36
C TYR A 36 10.61 1.59 -4.80
N TYR A 37 10.39 1.34 -3.51
CA TYR A 37 9.10 1.56 -2.90
C TYR A 37 8.81 3.04 -2.64
N SER A 38 9.83 3.82 -2.28
CA SER A 38 9.73 5.28 -2.14
C SER A 38 9.29 5.94 -3.45
N ARG A 39 9.80 5.47 -4.62
CA ARG A 39 9.35 5.94 -5.94
C ARG A 39 7.89 5.60 -6.22
N ILE A 40 7.42 4.42 -5.82
CA ILE A 40 6.00 4.03 -5.97
C ILE A 40 5.11 4.95 -5.14
N LEU A 41 5.51 5.20 -3.89
CA LEU A 41 4.75 6.06 -2.97
C LEU A 41 4.94 7.55 -3.24
N LYS A 42 5.93 7.93 -4.06
CA LYS A 42 6.37 9.31 -4.32
C LYS A 42 6.82 10.03 -3.04
N VAL A 43 7.72 9.38 -2.30
CA VAL A 43 8.26 9.89 -1.03
C VAL A 43 9.78 9.99 -1.12
N GLU A 44 10.34 11.05 -0.57
CA GLU A 44 11.78 11.21 -0.41
C GLU A 44 12.20 10.48 0.89
N PRO A 45 12.98 9.39 0.81
CA PRO A 45 13.34 8.62 2.01
C PRO A 45 14.22 9.39 2.99
N GLU A 46 14.92 10.43 2.54
CA GLU A 46 15.80 11.29 3.34
C GLU A 46 15.05 12.15 4.35
N VAL A 47 13.77 12.48 4.07
CA VAL A 47 12.93 13.28 4.97
C VAL A 47 12.18 12.43 6.00
N LEU A 48 12.30 11.10 5.93
CA LEU A 48 11.57 10.19 6.82
C LEU A 48 12.27 10.02 8.17
N THR A 49 11.46 9.97 9.24
CA THR A 49 11.95 9.56 10.55
C THR A 49 12.49 8.12 10.50
N PRO A 50 13.42 7.73 11.39
CA PRO A 50 13.93 6.35 11.44
C PRO A 50 12.84 5.28 11.58
N HIS A 51 11.72 5.62 12.23
CA HIS A 51 10.57 4.74 12.37
C HIS A 51 9.80 4.57 11.06
N GLN A 52 9.49 5.67 10.38
CA GLN A 52 8.88 5.65 9.05
C GLN A 52 9.76 4.93 8.04
N LEU A 53 11.08 5.15 8.09
CA LEU A 53 12.03 4.48 7.20
C LEU A 53 12.08 2.96 7.42
N ARG A 54 11.99 2.48 8.68
CA ARG A 54 11.86 1.05 8.97
C ARG A 54 10.55 0.46 8.46
N LYS A 55 9.43 1.17 8.62
CA LYS A 55 8.13 0.76 8.07
C LYS A 55 8.21 0.66 6.54
N LEU A 56 8.76 1.70 5.89
CA LEU A 56 8.98 1.75 4.44
C LEU A 56 9.86 0.59 3.96
N GLU A 57 10.95 0.30 4.66
CA GLU A 57 11.84 -0.81 4.31
C GLU A 57 11.13 -2.16 4.40
N SER A 58 10.41 -2.41 5.50
CA SER A 58 9.69 -3.67 5.72
C SER A 58 8.69 -3.96 4.59
N SER A 59 7.83 -2.98 4.29
CA SER A 59 6.88 -3.05 3.17
C SER A 59 7.61 -3.13 1.83
N GLY A 60 8.61 -2.27 1.63
CA GLY A 60 9.37 -2.18 0.39
C GLY A 60 10.11 -3.46 0.04
N ARG A 61 10.61 -4.22 1.03
CA ARG A 61 11.25 -5.52 0.80
C ARG A 61 10.28 -6.52 0.19
N LYS A 62 9.05 -6.62 0.71
CA LYS A 62 8.04 -7.54 0.17
C LYS A 62 7.64 -7.16 -1.26
N VAL A 63 7.39 -5.87 -1.50
CA VAL A 63 7.03 -5.36 -2.83
C VAL A 63 8.19 -5.53 -3.82
N PHE A 64 9.44 -5.35 -3.38
CA PHE A 64 10.63 -5.60 -4.18
C PHE A 64 10.80 -7.09 -4.53
N LEU A 65 10.50 -8.00 -3.60
CA LEU A 65 10.49 -9.44 -3.86
C LEU A 65 9.43 -9.82 -4.91
N ALA A 66 8.24 -9.23 -4.84
CA ALA A 66 7.21 -9.43 -5.86
C ALA A 66 7.69 -8.96 -7.25
N ARG A 67 8.32 -7.79 -7.34
CA ARG A 67 8.94 -7.31 -8.58
C ARG A 67 10.01 -8.27 -9.11
N LYS A 68 10.86 -8.81 -8.23
CA LYS A 68 11.86 -9.81 -8.61
C LYS A 68 11.19 -11.06 -9.16
N ALA A 69 10.14 -11.56 -8.52
CA ALA A 69 9.37 -12.70 -9.03
C ALA A 69 8.77 -12.44 -10.42
N ILE A 70 8.28 -11.22 -10.72
CA ILE A 70 7.83 -10.84 -12.07
C ILE A 70 8.99 -10.88 -13.07
N SER A 71 10.17 -10.41 -12.67
CA SER A 71 11.37 -10.37 -13.52
C SER A 71 11.90 -11.78 -13.80
N ASP A 72 11.74 -12.69 -12.85
CA ASP A 72 12.11 -14.10 -12.96
C ASP A 72 10.98 -14.96 -13.60
N GLU A 73 10.05 -14.35 -14.34
CA GLU A 73 8.94 -15.03 -15.02
C GLU A 73 8.03 -15.89 -14.12
N ARG A 74 7.91 -15.50 -12.84
CA ARG A 74 7.02 -16.14 -11.84
C ARG A 74 5.87 -15.21 -11.43
N PRO A 75 4.97 -14.83 -12.35
CA PRO A 75 3.92 -13.84 -12.07
C PRO A 75 2.93 -14.29 -10.99
N HIS A 76 2.64 -15.59 -10.90
CA HIS A 76 1.76 -16.12 -9.86
C HIS A 76 2.37 -16.00 -8.45
N GLN A 77 3.69 -16.07 -8.33
CA GLN A 77 4.35 -15.85 -7.05
C GLN A 77 4.31 -14.37 -6.65
N ALA A 78 4.48 -13.46 -7.60
CA ALA A 78 4.31 -12.04 -7.35
C ALA A 78 2.90 -11.70 -6.89
N GLU A 79 1.89 -12.26 -7.54
CA GLU A 79 0.48 -12.13 -7.14
C GLU A 79 0.24 -12.62 -5.72
N LYS A 80 0.74 -13.82 -5.36
CA LYS A 80 0.65 -14.33 -3.98
C LYS A 80 1.27 -13.38 -2.96
N ILE A 81 2.42 -12.77 -3.28
CA ILE A 81 3.07 -11.80 -2.38
C ILE A 81 2.21 -10.54 -2.23
N TYR A 82 1.62 -10.02 -3.31
CA TYR A 82 0.74 -8.85 -3.21
C TYR A 82 -0.54 -9.13 -2.41
N VAL A 83 -1.16 -10.29 -2.61
CA VAL A 83 -2.33 -10.73 -1.85
C VAL A 83 -1.98 -10.83 -0.36
N ASP A 84 -0.87 -11.48 -0.01
CA ASP A 84 -0.40 -11.60 1.38
C ASP A 84 -0.16 -10.24 2.05
N ILE A 85 0.43 -9.27 1.32
CA ILE A 85 0.60 -7.90 1.85
C ILE A 85 -0.77 -7.23 2.09
N ILE A 86 -1.72 -7.37 1.16
CA ILE A 86 -3.06 -6.80 1.30
C ILE A 86 -3.77 -7.43 2.50
N ASP A 87 -3.80 -8.75 2.60
CA ASP A 87 -4.47 -9.49 3.68
C ASP A 87 -3.87 -9.15 5.04
N GLN A 88 -2.54 -9.07 5.16
CA GLN A 88 -1.85 -8.65 6.38
C GLN A 88 -2.11 -7.19 6.78
N ASN A 89 -2.44 -6.33 5.81
CA ASN A 89 -2.81 -4.95 6.08
C ASN A 89 -4.27 -4.89 6.56
N LEU A 90 -5.17 -5.61 5.90
CA LEU A 90 -6.60 -5.67 6.23
C LEU A 90 -6.91 -6.47 7.50
N SER A 91 -6.01 -7.35 7.95
CA SER A 91 -6.14 -8.05 9.22
C SER A 91 -5.83 -7.18 10.44
N ARG A 92 -5.34 -5.94 10.24
CA ARG A 92 -5.04 -5.00 11.32
C ARG A 92 -6.31 -4.30 11.80
N PRO A 93 -6.33 -3.76 13.03
CA PRO A 93 -7.36 -2.81 13.46
C PRO A 93 -7.53 -1.67 12.45
N LYS A 94 -8.75 -1.12 12.32
CA LYS A 94 -9.07 -0.10 11.32
C LYS A 94 -8.14 1.12 11.42
N GLU A 95 -7.80 1.51 12.64
CA GLU A 95 -6.91 2.62 12.98
C GLU A 95 -5.45 2.36 12.59
N GLU A 96 -5.06 1.10 12.39
CA GLU A 96 -3.69 0.68 12.05
C GLU A 96 -3.51 0.30 10.58
N ILE A 97 -4.57 0.39 9.78
CA ILE A 97 -4.50 0.12 8.34
C ILE A 97 -3.60 1.16 7.67
N ASN A 98 -2.55 0.67 7.03
CA ASN A 98 -1.62 1.49 6.28
C ASN A 98 -2.20 1.72 4.88
N LEU A 99 -3.07 2.72 4.75
CA LEU A 99 -3.73 3.09 3.48
C LEU A 99 -2.74 3.28 2.32
N PRO A 100 -1.56 3.91 2.50
CA PRO A 100 -0.57 4.03 1.42
C PRO A 100 -0.05 2.68 0.91
N GLU A 101 0.27 1.77 1.83
CA GLU A 101 0.69 0.41 1.50
C GLU A 101 -0.42 -0.38 0.83
N LEU A 102 -1.65 -0.25 1.33
CA LEU A 102 -2.83 -0.89 0.75
C LEU A 102 -3.08 -0.38 -0.67
N ALA A 103 -3.03 0.94 -0.88
CA ALA A 103 -3.25 1.58 -2.16
C ALA A 103 -2.19 1.18 -3.20
N ALA A 104 -0.90 1.27 -2.82
CA ALA A 104 0.20 0.90 -3.70
C ALA A 104 0.13 -0.59 -4.08
N THR A 105 -0.08 -1.47 -3.11
CA THR A 105 -0.11 -2.92 -3.35
C THR A 105 -1.34 -3.33 -4.17
N THR A 106 -2.50 -2.72 -3.91
CA THR A 106 -3.72 -2.91 -4.73
C THR A 106 -3.46 -2.56 -6.19
N LEU A 107 -2.82 -1.41 -6.43
CA LEU A 107 -2.51 -0.97 -7.80
C LEU A 107 -1.56 -1.95 -8.50
N LEU A 108 -0.51 -2.39 -7.81
CA LEU A 108 0.45 -3.36 -8.36
C LEU A 108 -0.20 -4.70 -8.67
N LEU A 109 -1.06 -5.22 -7.78
CA LEU A 109 -1.81 -6.45 -8.00
C LEU A 109 -2.74 -6.32 -9.21
N ALA A 110 -3.53 -5.26 -9.27
CA ALA A 110 -4.48 -5.05 -10.37
C ALA A 110 -3.76 -4.85 -11.72
N LEU A 111 -2.59 -4.21 -11.75
CA LEU A 111 -1.76 -4.09 -12.95
C LEU A 111 -1.18 -5.44 -13.38
N GLN A 112 -0.72 -6.25 -12.44
CA GLN A 112 -0.22 -7.60 -12.73
C GLN A 112 -1.33 -8.50 -13.30
N GLN A 113 -2.53 -8.45 -12.72
CA GLN A 113 -3.70 -9.19 -13.20
C GLN A 113 -4.11 -8.73 -14.61
N GLN A 114 -4.11 -7.42 -14.87
CA GLN A 114 -4.32 -6.89 -16.22
C GLN A 114 -3.27 -7.37 -17.23
N ARG A 115 -1.99 -7.42 -16.85
CA ARG A 115 -0.91 -7.95 -17.68
C ARG A 115 -1.11 -9.43 -18.02
N ASN A 116 -1.68 -10.20 -17.09
CA ASN A 116 -2.06 -11.59 -17.29
C ASN A 116 -3.41 -11.77 -18.02
N ASN A 117 -4.02 -10.68 -18.52
CA ASN A 117 -5.34 -10.64 -19.13
C ASN A 117 -6.49 -11.12 -18.22
N ASP A 118 -6.29 -11.18 -16.91
CA ASP A 118 -7.33 -11.49 -15.93
C ASP A 118 -8.07 -10.23 -15.50
N LYS A 119 -8.95 -9.77 -16.39
CA LYS A 119 -9.79 -8.58 -16.17
C LYS A 119 -10.77 -8.77 -15.01
N LYS A 120 -11.21 -10.00 -14.75
CA LYS A 120 -12.18 -10.29 -13.69
C LYS A 120 -11.51 -10.13 -12.33
N ALA A 121 -10.32 -10.69 -12.15
CA ALA A 121 -9.54 -10.54 -10.94
C ALA A 121 -9.14 -9.08 -10.70
N ALA A 122 -8.65 -8.38 -11.72
CA ALA A 122 -8.31 -6.96 -11.61
C ALA A 122 -9.51 -6.10 -11.16
N ARG A 123 -10.70 -6.35 -11.73
CA ARG A 123 -11.94 -5.67 -11.30
C ARG A 123 -12.29 -6.00 -9.86
N SER A 124 -12.13 -7.26 -9.44
CA SER A 124 -12.38 -7.71 -8.07
C SER A 124 -11.47 -6.98 -7.09
N THR A 125 -10.17 -6.93 -7.37
CA THR A 125 -9.16 -6.21 -6.58
C THR A 125 -9.54 -4.75 -6.41
N PHE A 126 -9.90 -4.06 -7.50
CA PHE A 126 -10.32 -2.66 -7.43
C PHE A 126 -11.62 -2.45 -6.65
N ASN A 127 -12.63 -3.30 -6.87
CA ASN A 127 -13.90 -3.21 -6.12
C ASN A 127 -13.68 -3.39 -4.62
N ASN A 128 -12.82 -4.34 -4.22
CA ASN A 128 -12.53 -4.58 -2.81
C ASN A 128 -11.90 -3.34 -2.16
N PHE A 129 -10.88 -2.78 -2.80
CA PHE A 129 -10.27 -1.53 -2.33
C PHE A 129 -11.26 -0.37 -2.27
N PHE A 130 -12.12 -0.21 -3.29
CA PHE A 130 -13.13 0.85 -3.32
C PHE A 130 -14.13 0.72 -2.16
N LYS A 131 -14.57 -0.51 -1.83
CA LYS A 131 -15.43 -0.78 -0.68
C LYS A 131 -14.75 -0.35 0.62
N ILE A 132 -13.52 -0.80 0.84
CA ILE A 132 -12.72 -0.46 2.02
C ILE A 132 -12.56 1.06 2.12
N ALA A 133 -12.11 1.73 1.05
CA ALA A 133 -11.96 3.17 1.01
C ALA A 133 -13.26 3.90 1.40
N THR A 134 -14.40 3.45 0.87
CA THR A 134 -15.70 4.07 1.19
C THR A 134 -16.04 3.91 2.67
N GLU A 135 -15.84 2.72 3.26
CA GLU A 135 -16.06 2.44 4.68
C GLU A 135 -15.10 3.22 5.60
N PHE A 136 -13.88 3.47 5.13
CA PHE A 136 -12.90 4.29 5.84
C PHE A 136 -13.31 5.75 5.95
N TYR A 137 -13.90 6.31 4.89
CA TYR A 137 -14.27 7.72 4.84
C TYR A 137 -15.74 7.99 5.19
N SER A 138 -16.59 6.97 5.33
CA SER A 138 -18.00 7.14 5.74
C SER A 138 -18.17 7.39 7.24
N ASP A 139 -17.21 6.99 8.08
CA ASP A 139 -17.29 7.12 9.54
C ASP A 139 -16.96 8.53 10.07
N GLU A 140 -16.62 9.49 9.19
CA GLU A 140 -16.41 10.91 9.54
C GLU A 140 -17.70 11.63 10.04
N THR A 141 -18.85 10.93 10.16
CA THR A 141 -20.09 11.46 10.77
C THR A 141 -20.18 11.33 12.30
N THR A 142 -19.18 10.77 12.98
CA THR A 142 -19.10 10.80 14.46
C THR A 142 -17.92 11.68 14.89
N ILE A 143 -18.22 12.72 15.67
CA ILE A 143 -17.32 13.75 16.24
C ILE A 143 -17.18 15.03 15.38
N ARG A 144 -18.32 15.70 15.13
CA ARG A 144 -18.38 17.18 15.15
C ARG A 144 -18.78 17.65 16.55
N THR A 145 -17.93 17.45 17.56
CA THR A 145 -18.13 18.05 18.89
C THR A 145 -16.83 18.40 19.61
N ASN A 146 -15.74 18.72 18.89
CA ASN A 146 -14.63 19.52 19.43
C ASN A 146 -13.84 20.14 18.26
N PRO A 147 -13.83 21.48 18.10
CA PRO A 147 -13.15 22.17 16.99
C PRO A 147 -11.65 22.41 17.27
N SER A 148 -10.98 21.48 17.97
CA SER A 148 -9.60 21.69 18.43
C SER A 148 -8.81 20.38 18.49
N THR A 149 -8.77 19.66 17.38
CA THR A 149 -7.65 18.78 17.02
C THR A 149 -7.76 18.55 15.52
N ASP A 150 -6.82 19.13 14.79
CA ASP A 150 -6.54 18.83 13.40
C ASP A 150 -6.15 17.36 13.28
N HIS A 151 -7.13 16.46 13.29
CA HIS A 151 -6.94 15.10 12.77
C HIS A 151 -6.99 15.15 11.24
N GLU A 152 -6.13 16.01 10.68
CA GLU A 152 -5.66 15.79 9.33
C GLU A 152 -5.05 14.37 9.32
N HIS A 153 -5.27 13.62 8.25
CA HIS A 153 -4.56 12.38 7.99
C HIS A 153 -3.05 12.65 7.76
N GLU A 154 -2.34 13.23 8.75
CA GLU A 154 -0.89 13.46 8.78
C GLU A 154 -0.11 12.14 8.74
N ASP A 155 -0.78 11.00 8.98
CA ASP A 155 -0.15 9.69 9.03
C ASP A 155 0.07 9.01 7.66
N CYS A 156 -0.25 9.65 6.51
CA CYS A 156 0.33 9.13 5.26
C CYS A 156 1.84 9.35 5.33
N ILE A 157 2.62 8.27 5.26
CA ILE A 157 4.09 8.35 5.08
C ILE A 157 4.51 9.20 3.87
N CYS A 158 3.57 9.43 2.95
CA CYS A 158 3.75 10.19 1.74
C CYS A 158 3.18 11.61 1.76
N GLY A 159 2.60 12.05 2.88
CA GLY A 159 1.94 13.36 3.02
C GLY A 159 0.76 13.61 2.07
N CYS A 160 0.22 12.58 1.40
CA CYS A 160 -0.80 12.76 0.35
C CYS A 160 -2.23 12.97 0.89
N GLY A 161 -2.45 12.90 2.20
CA GLY A 161 -3.80 12.79 2.78
C GLY A 161 -4.59 11.65 2.11
N LYS A 162 -5.73 11.98 1.47
CA LYS A 162 -6.57 11.03 0.72
C LYS A 162 -6.10 10.77 -0.72
N GLY A 163 -5.01 11.42 -1.17
CA GLY A 163 -4.52 11.36 -2.56
C GLY A 163 -4.08 9.97 -3.04
N CYS A 164 -3.68 9.09 -2.13
CA CYS A 164 -3.24 7.74 -2.47
C CYS A 164 -4.44 6.85 -2.80
N THR A 165 -5.53 7.00 -2.05
CA THR A 165 -6.85 6.44 -2.37
C THR A 165 -7.35 7.00 -3.71
N ALA A 166 -7.28 8.31 -3.90
CA ALA A 166 -7.73 8.98 -5.12
C ALA A 166 -7.05 8.41 -6.37
N ARG A 167 -5.73 8.16 -6.32
CA ARG A 167 -4.96 7.54 -7.41
C ARG A 167 -5.43 6.13 -7.76
N VAL A 168 -5.75 5.30 -6.76
CA VAL A 168 -6.26 3.94 -7.02
C VAL A 168 -7.65 3.99 -7.65
N ILE A 169 -8.52 4.89 -7.18
CA ILE A 169 -9.87 5.07 -7.74
C ILE A 169 -9.81 5.66 -9.15
N GLN A 170 -8.87 6.58 -9.42
CA GLN A 170 -8.58 7.07 -10.77
C GLN A 170 -8.13 5.93 -11.68
N ALA A 171 -7.20 5.07 -11.23
CA ALA A 171 -6.76 3.90 -11.99
C ALA A 171 -7.92 2.94 -12.25
N PHE A 172 -8.82 2.78 -11.28
CA PHE A 172 -10.03 1.98 -11.45
C PHE A 172 -10.98 2.58 -12.50
N ALA A 173 -11.19 3.88 -12.48
CA ALA A 173 -11.98 4.58 -13.50
C ALA A 173 -11.41 4.34 -14.90
N LEU A 174 -10.10 4.50 -15.08
CA LEU A 174 -9.40 4.23 -16.33
C LEU A 174 -9.56 2.76 -16.78
N PHE A 175 -9.47 1.82 -15.85
CA PHE A 175 -9.69 0.40 -16.11
C PHE A 175 -11.11 0.15 -16.64
N GLU A 176 -12.14 0.70 -16.00
CA GLU A 176 -13.53 0.51 -16.44
C GLU A 176 -13.83 1.21 -17.77
N SER A 177 -13.24 2.38 -18.01
CA SER A 177 -13.32 3.07 -19.31
C SER A 177 -12.79 2.20 -20.45
N LYS A 178 -11.59 1.63 -20.28
CA LYS A 178 -10.96 0.71 -21.26
C LYS A 178 -11.78 -0.56 -21.49
N ASN A 179 -12.56 -0.99 -20.50
CA ASN A 179 -13.43 -2.16 -20.59
C ASN A 179 -14.90 -1.80 -20.94
N LYS A 180 -15.13 -0.63 -21.54
CA LYS A 180 -16.43 -0.18 -22.05
C LYS A 180 -17.52 0.01 -20.98
N LEU A 181 -17.17 0.10 -19.70
CA LEU A 181 -18.09 0.42 -18.60
C LEU A 181 -18.08 1.92 -18.28
N ARG A 182 -18.50 2.74 -19.25
CA ARG A 182 -18.45 4.20 -19.21
C ARG A 182 -19.20 4.83 -18.01
N PRO A 183 -20.44 4.42 -17.66
CA PRO A 183 -21.14 5.02 -16.52
C PRO A 183 -20.40 4.81 -15.20
N LYS A 184 -19.90 3.59 -14.97
CA LYS A 184 -19.12 3.26 -13.77
C LYS A 184 -17.79 4.02 -13.73
N SER A 185 -17.10 4.09 -14.86
CA SER A 185 -15.87 4.89 -15.00
C SER A 185 -16.09 6.36 -14.60
N LYS A 186 -17.19 6.98 -15.06
CA LYS A 186 -17.53 8.37 -14.73
C LYS A 186 -17.85 8.55 -13.24
N PHE A 187 -18.59 7.62 -12.65
CA PHE A 187 -18.85 7.62 -11.22
C PHE A 187 -17.54 7.57 -10.41
N LEU A 188 -16.64 6.65 -10.79
CA LEU A 188 -15.35 6.47 -10.11
C LEU A 188 -14.44 7.69 -10.23
N ILE A 189 -14.32 8.32 -11.41
CA ILE A 189 -13.43 9.49 -11.55
C ILE A 189 -13.93 10.68 -10.73
N LYS A 190 -15.25 10.88 -10.64
CA LYS A 190 -15.83 11.91 -9.76
C LYS A 190 -15.50 11.62 -8.29
N ARG A 191 -15.62 10.36 -7.86
CA ARG A 191 -15.20 9.94 -6.51
C ARG A 191 -13.71 10.15 -6.26
N ALA A 192 -12.84 9.89 -7.24
CA ALA A 192 -11.42 10.18 -7.10
C ALA A 192 -11.14 11.68 -6.88
N ILE A 193 -11.86 12.55 -7.58
CA ILE A 193 -11.74 14.01 -7.46
C ILE A 193 -12.27 14.52 -6.10
N GLU A 194 -13.32 13.89 -5.56
CA GLU A 194 -13.78 14.18 -4.19
C GLU A 194 -12.69 13.91 -3.15
N TYR A 195 -11.83 12.90 -3.37
CA TYR A 195 -10.69 12.60 -2.50
C TYR A 195 -9.45 13.47 -2.77
N ASP A 196 -9.22 13.88 -4.01
CA ASP A 196 -8.10 14.75 -4.40
C ASP A 196 -8.50 15.68 -5.55
N ARG A 197 -8.79 16.95 -5.21
CA ARG A 197 -9.22 17.96 -6.18
C ARG A 197 -8.17 18.27 -7.25
N ASN A 198 -6.89 17.96 -7.00
CA ASN A 198 -5.85 18.14 -8.03
C ASN A 198 -6.08 17.25 -9.25
N LEU A 199 -6.94 16.23 -9.14
CA LEU A 199 -7.31 15.34 -10.23
C LEU A 199 -8.38 15.92 -11.17
N GLU A 200 -8.94 17.11 -10.92
CA GLU A 200 -9.99 17.71 -11.76
C GLU A 200 -9.59 17.82 -13.23
N SER A 201 -8.31 18.08 -13.51
CA SER A 201 -7.77 18.18 -14.86
C SER A 201 -7.98 16.93 -15.71
N ILE A 202 -8.16 15.75 -15.10
CA ILE A 202 -8.37 14.48 -15.78
C ILE A 202 -9.77 14.38 -16.42
N LEU A 203 -10.76 15.15 -15.96
CA LEU A 203 -12.08 15.17 -16.59
C LEU A 203 -12.04 15.66 -18.04
N LYS A 204 -11.02 16.44 -18.41
CA LYS A 204 -10.77 16.93 -19.77
C LYS A 204 -10.19 15.87 -20.71
N TRP A 205 -9.92 14.66 -20.23
CA TRP A 205 -9.42 13.61 -21.11
C TRP A 205 -10.58 13.07 -21.94
N LYS A 206 -10.38 12.90 -23.25
CA LYS A 206 -11.39 12.43 -24.22
C LYS A 206 -12.25 11.27 -23.73
N MET A 207 -11.62 10.31 -23.04
CA MET A 207 -12.30 9.12 -22.52
C MET A 207 -13.31 9.39 -21.40
N PHE A 208 -13.27 10.57 -20.76
CA PHE A 208 -14.22 11.02 -19.74
C PHE A 208 -15.15 12.11 -20.28
N GLU A 209 -14.71 12.95 -21.22
CA GLU A 209 -15.56 13.97 -21.90
C GLU A 209 -16.69 13.34 -22.74
N ASP A 210 -16.40 12.25 -23.46
CA ASP A 210 -17.36 11.62 -24.38
C ASP A 210 -18.61 11.05 -23.66
N VAL A 211 -18.54 10.84 -22.34
CA VAL A 211 -19.64 10.29 -21.53
C VAL A 211 -20.69 11.36 -21.19
N ASP A 212 -20.29 12.63 -21.10
CA ASP A 212 -21.21 13.76 -20.91
C ASP A 212 -22.03 14.03 -22.18
N ARG A 213 -21.43 13.89 -23.36
CA ARG A 213 -22.13 14.10 -24.64
C ARG A 213 -23.19 13.04 -24.93
N GLN A 214 -22.99 11.80 -24.49
CA GLN A 214 -23.95 10.71 -24.73
C GLN A 214 -25.22 10.78 -23.86
N HIS A 215 -25.17 11.44 -22.69
CA HIS A 215 -26.35 11.69 -21.85
C HIS A 215 -27.10 12.97 -22.23
N ALA A 216 -26.50 13.85 -23.04
CA ALA A 216 -27.14 15.07 -23.51
C ALA A 216 -27.98 14.85 -24.79
N ILE A 217 -27.95 13.64 -25.36
CA ILE A 217 -28.61 13.27 -26.63
C ILE A 217 -29.67 12.16 -26.41
N SER A 218 -29.83 11.68 -25.17
CA SER A 218 -30.87 10.73 -24.75
C SER A 218 -31.95 11.44 -23.96
#